data_AF-V6SRW6-F1
#
_entry.id   AF-V6SRW6-F1
#
_cell.length_a   1.000
_cell.length_b   1.000
_cell.length_c   1.000
_cell.angle_alpha   90.00
_cell.angle_beta   90.00
_cell.angle_gamma   90.00
#
_symmetry.space_group_name_H-M   'P 1'
#
loop_
_entity.id
_entity.type
_entity.pdbx_description
1 polymer ?
#
loop_
_entity_poly.entity_id
_entity_poly.type
_entity_poly.pdbx_seq_one_letter_code
_entity_poly.pdbx_strand_id
1 'polypeptide(L)' 'MTLRAVHNIKLVWDNAEQIEGRVEGQHIVILTQYVKKTK' A
#
# COMPACT_ATOMS: atom_id res chain seq x y z
N MET A 1 -2.61 12.55 -16.27
CA MET A 1 -2.89 11.82 -15.01
C MET A 1 -1.71 10.90 -14.75
N THR A 2 -0.84 11.24 -13.80
CA THR A 2 0.32 10.42 -13.43
C THR A 2 -0.08 9.45 -12.32
N LEU A 3 0.15 8.15 -12.53
CA LEU A 3 0.04 7.16 -11.46
C LEU A 3 1.29 7.29 -10.57
N ARG A 4 1.09 7.39 -9.26
CA ARG A 4 2.18 7.53 -8.30
C ARG A 4 2.41 6.20 -7.59
N ALA A 5 3.66 5.80 -7.47
CA ALA A 5 4.03 4.53 -6.84
C ALA A 5 3.99 4.64 -5.31
N VAL A 6 3.59 3.54 -4.67
CA VAL A 6 3.61 3.38 -3.22
C VAL A 6 4.88 2.65 -2.82
N HIS A 7 5.60 3.21 -1.86
CA HIS A 7 6.88 2.68 -1.39
C HIS A 7 6.78 2.19 0.06
N ASN A 8 7.76 1.38 0.48
CA ASN A 8 7.86 0.82 1.84
C ASN A 8 6.62 0.03 2.27
N ILE A 9 6.08 -0.78 1.35
CA ILE A 9 4.84 -1.52 1.59
C ILE A 9 5.07 -2.62 2.63
N LYS A 10 4.21 -2.67 3.66
CA LYS A 10 4.23 -3.68 4.72
C LYS A 10 2.81 -4.12 5.07
N LEU A 11 2.67 -5.32 5.63
CA LEU A 11 1.40 -5.75 6.23
C LEU A 11 1.16 -4.94 7.51
N VAL A 12 -0.09 -4.53 7.73
CA VAL A 12 -0.49 -3.93 9.01
C VAL A 12 -0.51 -5.02 10.08
N TRP A 13 0.07 -4.74 11.25
CA TRP A 13 0.36 -5.77 12.26
C TRP A 13 -0.89 -6.46 12.84
N ASP A 14 -1.97 -5.72 13.04
CA ASP A 14 -3.23 -6.18 13.63
C ASP A 14 -4.30 -6.54 12.59
N ASN A 15 -3.99 -6.40 11.29
CA ASN A 15 -4.96 -6.68 10.23
C ASN A 15 -4.30 -7.18 8.93
N ALA A 16 -4.46 -8.48 8.66
CA ALA A 16 -3.94 -9.12 7.45
C ALA A 16 -4.66 -8.71 6.15
N GLU A 17 -5.83 -8.06 6.25
CA GLU A 17 -6.56 -7.52 5.10
C GLU A 17 -6.03 -6.15 4.66
N GLN A 18 -5.05 -5.59 5.37
CA GLN A 18 -4.51 -4.26 5.12
C GLN A 18 -2.99 -4.28 4.90
N ILE A 19 -2.54 -3.46 3.95
CA ILE A 19 -1.14 -3.09 3.78
C ILE A 19 -0.98 -1.58 3.93
N GLU A 20 0.16 -1.15 4.46
CA GLU A 20 0.52 0.25 4.61
C GLU A 20 1.74 0.63 3.78
N GLY A 21 1.87 1.92 3.45
CA GLY A 21 3.02 2.45 2.73
C GLY A 21 3.01 3.97 2.65
N ARG A 22 3.87 4.52 1.78
CA ARG A 22 3.91 5.97 1.51
C ARG A 22 3.85 6.31 0.03
N VAL A 23 3.06 7.34 -0.29
CA VAL A 23 3.05 8.04 -1.57
C VAL A 23 3.24 9.52 -1.27
N GLU A 24 4.15 10.19 -1.96
CA GLU A 24 4.32 11.64 -1.80
C GLU A 24 4.66 12.18 -0.40
N GLY A 25 5.12 11.32 0.51
CA GLY A 25 5.29 11.66 1.92
C GLY A 25 4.04 11.46 2.79
N GLN A 26 2.89 11.19 2.18
CA GLN A 26 1.67 10.79 2.87
C GLN A 26 1.68 9.29 3.19
N HIS A 27 1.28 8.94 4.42
CA HIS A 27 1.01 7.55 4.82
C HIS A 27 -0.38 7.14 4.36
N ILE A 28 -0.47 5.93 3.81
CA ILE A 28 -1.72 5.37 3.30
C ILE A 28 -1.87 3.92 3.75
N VAL A 29 -3.12 3.49 3.88
CA VAL A 29 -3.53 2.11 4.17
C VAL A 29 -4.43 1.63 3.03
N ILE A 30 -4.15 0.44 2.49
CA ILE A 30 -4.82 -0.14 1.33
C ILE A 30 -5.31 -1.54 1.68
N LEU A 31 -6.53 -1.88 1.26
CA LEU A 31 -7.05 -3.24 1.40
C LEU A 31 -6.36 -4.19 0.42
N THR A 32 -5.95 -5.37 0.90
CA THR A 32 -5.22 -6.37 0.12
C THR A 32 -6.04 -6.92 -1.05
N GLN A 33 -7.37 -6.88 -0.97
CA GLN A 33 -8.28 -7.30 -2.04
C GLN A 33 -8.17 -6.50 -3.34
N TYR A 34 -7.58 -5.29 -3.29
CA TYR A 34 -7.47 -4.40 -4.45
C TYR A 34 -6.04 -4.26 -5.00
N VAL A 35 -5.09 -5.06 -4.50
CA VAL A 35 -3.69 -4.98 -4.93
C VAL A 35 -3.22 -6.26 -5.59
N LYS A 36 -2.33 -6.09 -6.58
CA LYS A 36 -1.64 -7.19 -7.24
C LYS A 36 -0.14 -6.93 -7.18
N LYS A 37 0.62 -7.94 -6.78
CA LYS A 37 2.09 -7.87 -6.84
C LYS A 37 2.52 -7.70 -8.30
N THR A 38 3.22 -6.63 -8.59
CA THR A 38 3.90 -6.43 -9.88
C THR A 38 5.11 -7.37 -9.94
N LYS A 39 5.41 -7.92 -11.13
CA LYS A 39 6.61 -8.76 -11.34
C LYS A 39 7.88 -7.96 -11.13
#